data_AF-A0A511NJT2-F1
#
_entry.id   AF-A0A511NJT2-F1
#
_cell.length_a   1.000
_cell.length_b   1.000
_cell.length_c   1.000
_cell.angle_alpha   90.00
_cell.angle_beta   90.00
_cell.angle_gamma   90.00
#
_symmetry.space_group_name_H-M   'P 1'
#
loop_
_entity.id
_entity.type
_entity.pdbx_description
1 polymer ?
#
loop_
_entity_poly.entity_id
_entity_poly.type
_entity_poly.pdbx_seq_one_letter_code
_entity_poly.pdbx_strand_id
1 'polypeptide(L)'
;MQEFYTKYDNQSTVIPLPSFALKLAGKAGGTDLFNYLKSAKVFVVLDAGQGKQKRIMNDLQSSMRGEKYENLVKFKAKDSRLNISLQEDSGRVKKMIFGINGLRNVLVIDSKLDIPRADLDKVLDNVSAEDIADLADILK
;
A
#
# COMPACT_ATOMS: atom_id res chain seq x y z
N MET A 1 -3.72 -0.33 -13.27
CA MET A 1 -2.64 -1.10 -12.60
C MET A 1 -1.72 -1.85 -13.54
N GLN A 2 -2.21 -2.44 -14.64
CA GLN A 2 -1.35 -3.17 -15.58
C GLN A 2 -0.18 -2.33 -16.12
N GLU A 3 -0.45 -1.09 -16.53
CA GLU A 3 0.56 -0.15 -17.02
C GLU A 3 1.66 0.15 -15.98
N PHE A 4 1.26 0.32 -14.71
CA PHE A 4 2.19 0.53 -13.62
C PHE A 4 3.13 -0.66 -13.47
N TYR A 5 2.60 -1.89 -13.54
CA TYR A 5 3.41 -3.09 -13.47
C TYR A 5 4.36 -3.22 -14.64
N THR A 6 3.88 -3.08 -15.88
CA THR A 6 4.76 -3.13 -17.06
C THR A 6 5.93 -2.16 -16.95
N LYS A 7 5.73 -1.00 -16.35
CA LYS A 7 6.77 0.01 -16.18
C LYS A 7 7.78 -0.30 -15.06
N TYR A 8 7.34 -0.95 -13.98
CA TYR A 8 8.12 -1.07 -12.75
C TYR A 8 8.51 -2.50 -12.35
N ASP A 9 7.96 -3.55 -12.97
CA ASP A 9 8.24 -4.96 -12.60
C ASP A 9 9.76 -5.22 -12.58
N ASN A 10 10.49 -4.76 -13.61
CA ASN A 10 11.95 -4.92 -13.75
C ASN A 10 12.79 -4.05 -12.78
N GLN A 11 12.16 -3.10 -12.09
CA GLN A 11 12.81 -2.20 -11.12
C GLN A 11 12.32 -2.45 -9.70
N SER A 12 11.54 -3.51 -9.50
CA SER A 12 10.85 -3.80 -8.25
C SER A 12 11.11 -5.21 -7.79
N THR A 13 11.18 -5.40 -6.47
CA THR A 13 11.17 -6.74 -5.88
C THR A 13 9.74 -7.10 -5.51
N VAL A 14 9.26 -8.24 -6.04
CA VAL A 14 7.97 -8.81 -5.66
C VAL A 14 8.14 -9.74 -4.46
N ILE A 15 7.47 -9.42 -3.34
CA ILE A 15 7.58 -10.19 -2.09
C ILE A 15 6.27 -10.97 -1.86
N PRO A 16 6.34 -12.28 -1.55
CA PRO A 16 5.16 -13.05 -1.12
C PRO A 16 4.53 -12.50 0.16
N LEU A 17 3.18 -12.51 0.20
CA LEU A 17 2.41 -12.00 1.33
C LEU A 17 2.83 -12.60 2.69
N PRO A 18 3.08 -13.92 2.85
CA PRO A 18 3.48 -14.48 4.15
C PRO A 18 4.81 -13.91 4.66
N SER A 19 5.80 -13.77 3.78
CA SER A 19 7.10 -13.20 4.15
C SER A 19 6.99 -11.72 4.51
N PHE A 20 6.12 -10.98 3.82
CA PHE A 20 5.82 -9.59 4.13
C PHE A 20 5.07 -9.45 5.47
N ALA A 21 4.07 -10.31 5.71
CA ALA A 21 3.31 -10.37 6.94
C ALA A 21 4.17 -10.75 8.16
N LEU A 22 5.15 -11.65 8.01
CA LEU A 22 6.11 -11.98 9.08
C LEU A 22 7.01 -10.79 9.43
N LYS A 23 7.49 -10.04 8.44
CA LYS A 23 8.28 -8.82 8.68
C LYS A 23 7.47 -7.74 9.38
N LEU A 24 6.17 -7.65 9.06
CA LEU A 24 5.24 -6.74 9.71
C LEU A 24 4.91 -7.16 11.14
N ALA A 25 4.55 -8.42 11.36
CA ALA A 25 4.18 -8.95 12.67
C ALA A 25 5.31 -8.79 13.71
N GLY A 26 6.57 -8.77 13.26
CA GLY A 26 7.72 -8.51 14.13
C GLY A 26 8.00 -7.04 14.43
N LYS A 27 7.33 -6.07 13.78
CA LYS A 27 7.56 -4.63 13.95
C LYS A 27 6.31 -3.85 14.37
N ALA A 28 5.20 -4.05 13.65
CA ALA A 28 3.91 -3.45 13.92
C ALA A 28 3.01 -4.55 14.52
N GLY A 29 2.70 -4.46 15.82
CA GLY A 29 1.75 -5.38 16.47
C GLY A 29 0.52 -5.56 15.57
N GLY A 30 0.32 -6.80 15.10
CA GLY A 30 -0.39 -7.11 13.86
C GLY A 30 -1.63 -6.26 13.61
N THR A 31 -1.56 -5.41 12.59
CA THR A 31 -2.72 -4.64 12.14
C THR A 31 -3.76 -5.62 11.60
N ASP A 32 -4.95 -5.63 12.19
CA ASP A 32 -6.08 -6.51 11.82
C ASP A 32 -6.38 -6.48 10.31
N LEU A 33 -5.98 -5.40 9.63
CA LEU A 33 -6.01 -5.21 8.19
C LEU A 33 -5.44 -6.39 7.38
N PHE A 34 -4.36 -7.01 7.85
CA PHE A 34 -3.72 -8.12 7.12
C PHE A 34 -4.52 -9.42 7.19
N ASN A 35 -5.32 -9.62 8.26
CA ASN A 35 -6.17 -10.79 8.40
C ASN A 35 -7.29 -10.81 7.33
N TYR A 36 -7.60 -9.64 6.75
CA TYR A 36 -8.61 -9.50 5.71
C TYR A 36 -8.06 -9.65 4.28
N LEU A 37 -6.75 -9.76 4.11
CA LEU A 37 -6.13 -9.89 2.79
C LEU A 37 -6.22 -11.34 2.30
N LYS A 38 -6.93 -11.57 1.20
CA LYS A 38 -6.94 -12.86 0.50
C LYS A 38 -5.63 -13.10 -0.24
N SER A 39 -5.06 -12.03 -0.81
CA SER A 39 -3.76 -12.05 -1.49
C SER A 39 -3.24 -10.62 -1.63
N ALA A 40 -1.93 -10.41 -1.69
CA ALA A 40 -1.38 -9.16 -2.20
C ALA A 40 -0.12 -9.39 -3.02
N LYS A 41 0.13 -8.48 -3.96
CA LYS A 41 1.40 -8.32 -4.65
C LYS A 41 2.08 -7.08 -4.08
N VAL A 42 3.26 -7.29 -3.48
CA VAL A 42 4.07 -6.24 -2.88
C VAL A 42 5.15 -5.84 -3.87
N PHE A 43 5.34 -4.55 -4.09
CA PHE A 43 6.36 -3.97 -4.94
C PHE A 43 7.22 -3.04 -4.13
N VAL A 44 8.53 -3.26 -4.16
CA VAL A 44 9.50 -2.40 -3.50
C VAL A 44 10.43 -1.81 -4.53
N VAL A 45 10.50 -0.48 -4.62
CA VAL A 45 11.51 0.23 -5.41
C VAL A 45 12.49 0.87 -4.44
N LEU A 46 13.72 0.34 -4.45
CA LEU A 46 14.82 0.82 -3.61
C LEU A 46 15.55 2.01 -4.27
N ASP A 47 16.21 2.83 -3.45
CA ASP A 47 17.06 3.96 -3.86
C ASP A 47 16.39 4.92 -4.85
N ALA A 48 15.09 5.11 -4.68
CA ALA A 48 14.33 6.16 -5.31
C ALA A 48 14.56 7.50 -4.59
N GLY A 49 15.38 8.38 -5.17
CA GLY A 49 15.42 9.78 -4.76
C GLY A 49 14.03 10.46 -4.89
N GLN A 50 13.83 11.61 -4.23
CA GLN A 50 12.52 12.28 -4.13
C GLN A 50 11.81 12.46 -5.49
N GLY A 51 12.54 12.82 -6.54
CA GLY A 51 11.99 12.95 -7.89
C GLY A 51 11.47 11.64 -8.47
N LYS A 52 12.19 10.53 -8.26
CA LYS A 52 11.76 9.19 -8.70
C LYS A 52 10.55 8.72 -7.90
N GLN A 53 10.52 8.95 -6.58
CA GLN A 53 9.36 8.61 -5.75
C GLN A 53 8.11 9.35 -6.21
N LYS A 54 8.20 10.67 -6.42
CA LYS A 54 7.08 11.48 -6.89
C LYS A 54 6.56 10.96 -8.23
N ARG A 55 7.45 10.58 -9.15
CA ARG A 55 7.07 9.98 -10.44
C ARG A 55 6.34 8.65 -10.24
N ILE A 56 6.87 7.74 -9.43
CA ILE A 56 6.25 6.44 -9.15
C ILE A 56 4.84 6.63 -8.56
N MET A 57 4.69 7.53 -7.58
CA MET A 57 3.38 7.79 -6.98
C MET A 57 2.39 8.41 -7.95
N ASN A 58 2.84 9.31 -8.83
CA ASN A 58 2.00 9.88 -9.89
C ASN A 58 1.58 8.82 -10.91
N ASP A 59 2.50 7.95 -11.32
CA ASP A 59 2.23 6.85 -12.26
C ASP A 59 1.27 5.83 -11.63
N LEU A 60 1.43 5.52 -10.34
CA LEU A 60 0.50 4.69 -9.57
C LEU A 60 -0.90 5.30 -9.59
N GLN A 61 -1.02 6.57 -9.21
CA GLN A 61 -2.29 7.31 -9.23
C GLN A 61 -2.92 7.34 -10.62
N SER A 62 -2.13 7.58 -11.67
CA SER A 62 -2.62 7.57 -13.04
C SER A 62 -3.15 6.20 -13.43
N SER A 63 -2.45 5.12 -13.07
CA SER A 63 -2.85 3.76 -13.41
C SER A 63 -4.12 3.27 -12.69
N MET A 64 -4.53 3.98 -11.64
CA MET A 64 -5.79 3.73 -10.92
C MET A 64 -6.97 4.50 -11.55
N ARG A 65 -6.70 5.58 -12.31
CA ARG A 65 -7.73 6.34 -13.03
C ARG A 65 -8.29 5.46 -14.15
N GLY A 66 -9.58 5.14 -14.08
CA GLY A 66 -10.27 4.27 -15.04
C GLY A 66 -10.60 2.86 -14.51
N GLU A 67 -9.99 2.44 -13.40
CA GLU A 67 -10.23 1.12 -12.80
C GLU A 67 -11.25 1.14 -11.63
N LYS A 68 -12.12 2.17 -11.56
CA LYS A 68 -13.10 2.39 -10.48
C LYS A 68 -12.47 2.41 -9.06
N TYR A 69 -11.23 2.86 -8.95
CA TYR A 69 -10.61 3.09 -7.65
C TYR A 69 -10.99 4.47 -7.11
N GLU A 70 -11.39 4.50 -5.85
CA GLU A 70 -11.58 5.71 -5.07
C GLU A 70 -10.32 5.96 -4.23
N ASN A 71 -9.78 7.17 -4.33
CA ASN A 71 -8.70 7.62 -3.45
C ASN A 71 -9.32 8.07 -2.14
N LEU A 72 -8.89 7.44 -1.04
CA LEU A 72 -9.67 7.54 0.17
C LEU A 72 -8.96 8.23 1.30
N VAL A 73 -7.68 7.92 1.53
CA VAL A 73 -6.95 8.51 2.64
C VAL A 73 -5.49 8.75 2.30
N LYS A 74 -4.98 9.86 2.81
CA LYS A 74 -3.56 10.19 2.80
C LYS A 74 -3.09 10.51 4.22
N PHE A 75 -2.26 9.64 4.77
CA PHE A 75 -1.63 9.87 6.06
C PHE A 75 -0.20 10.36 5.88
N LYS A 76 0.29 11.16 6.84
CA LYS A 76 1.65 11.68 6.86
C LYS A 76 2.28 11.39 8.22
N ALA A 77 3.43 10.73 8.23
CA ALA A 77 4.21 10.47 9.44
C ALA A 77 5.68 10.79 9.16
N LYS A 78 6.26 11.76 9.89
CA LYS A 78 7.63 12.28 9.65
C LYS A 78 7.84 12.63 8.16
N ASP A 79 8.71 11.89 7.49
CA ASP A 79 9.06 12.02 6.06
C ASP A 79 8.31 11.05 5.14
N SER A 80 7.44 10.22 5.71
CA SER A 80 6.69 9.20 4.99
C SER A 80 5.25 9.62 4.73
N ARG A 81 4.70 9.16 3.62
CA ARG A 81 3.29 9.32 3.27
C ARG A 81 2.71 7.99 2.87
N LEU A 82 1.55 7.66 3.43
CA LEU A 82 0.74 6.52 3.05
C LEU A 82 -0.47 7.03 2.25
N ASN A 83 -0.67 6.48 1.06
CA ASN A 83 -1.84 6.75 0.23
C ASN A 83 -2.62 5.45 0.06
N ILE A 84 -3.93 5.49 0.28
CA ILE A 84 -4.82 4.34 0.17
C ILE A 84 -5.86 4.60 -0.91
N SER A 85 -5.98 3.67 -1.83
CA SER A 85 -6.99 3.67 -2.89
C SER A 85 -7.72 2.33 -2.86
N LEU A 86 -9.02 2.32 -3.11
CA LEU A 86 -9.80 1.09 -3.04
C LEU A 86 -10.85 0.97 -4.12
N GLN A 87 -11.21 -0.28 -4.42
CA GLN A 87 -12.26 -0.62 -5.34
C GLN A 87 -13.39 -1.27 -4.55
N GLU A 88 -14.56 -0.65 -4.60
CA GLU A 88 -15.77 -1.13 -3.94
C GLU A 88 -16.75 -1.72 -4.95
N ASP A 89 -17.42 -2.80 -4.55
CA ASP A 89 -18.55 -3.36 -5.25
C ASP A 89 -19.61 -3.75 -4.23
N SER A 90 -20.81 -3.18 -4.38
CA SER A 90 -22.00 -3.52 -3.59
C SER A 90 -21.77 -3.42 -2.07
N GLY A 91 -21.15 -2.34 -1.59
CA GLY A 91 -20.88 -2.11 -0.16
C GLY A 91 -19.65 -2.85 0.39
N ARG A 92 -18.92 -3.56 -0.47
CA ARG A 92 -17.78 -4.39 -0.07
C ARG A 92 -16.52 -3.99 -0.81
N VAL A 93 -15.43 -3.83 -0.06
CA VAL A 93 -14.12 -3.54 -0.62
C VAL A 93 -13.53 -4.83 -1.17
N LYS A 94 -13.26 -4.85 -2.49
CA LYS A 94 -12.73 -6.01 -3.21
C LYS A 94 -11.23 -5.91 -3.47
N LYS A 95 -10.74 -4.67 -3.60
CA LYS A 95 -9.32 -4.38 -3.78
C LYS A 95 -8.91 -3.15 -3.02
N MET A 96 -7.65 -3.13 -2.60
CA MET A 96 -7.03 -1.99 -1.93
C MET A 96 -5.58 -1.89 -2.36
N ILE A 97 -5.15 -0.67 -2.65
CA ILE A 97 -3.78 -0.35 -3.03
C ILE A 97 -3.23 0.60 -1.97
N PHE A 98 -2.12 0.20 -1.36
CA PHE A 98 -1.33 1.04 -0.49
C PHE A 98 -0.12 1.54 -1.25
N GLY A 99 0.13 2.83 -1.22
CA GLY A 99 1.36 3.44 -1.73
C GLY A 99 2.05 4.23 -0.64
N ILE A 100 3.21 3.74 -0.20
CA ILE A 100 4.04 4.36 0.83
C ILE A 100 5.33 4.87 0.18
N ASN A 101 5.68 6.12 0.45
CA ASN A 101 6.94 6.69 0.00
C ASN A 101 7.62 7.44 1.16
N GLY A 102 8.95 7.29 1.30
CA GLY A 102 9.75 7.84 2.40
C GLY A 102 11.23 8.01 2.01
N LEU A 103 12.13 8.31 2.97
CA LEU A 103 13.51 8.82 2.76
C LEU A 103 14.25 8.40 1.47
N ARG A 104 14.19 7.13 1.03
CA ARG A 104 14.71 6.70 -0.28
C ARG A 104 13.92 5.61 -1.02
N ASN A 105 12.83 5.08 -0.48
CA ASN A 105 12.19 3.87 -1.03
C ASN A 105 10.68 4.08 -1.25
N VAL A 106 10.13 3.31 -2.18
CA VAL A 106 8.68 3.24 -2.44
C VAL A 106 8.18 1.82 -2.23
N LEU A 107 7.10 1.68 -1.49
CA LEU A 107 6.35 0.44 -1.31
C LEU A 107 4.98 0.60 -1.95
N VAL A 108 4.59 -0.35 -2.79
CA VAL A 108 3.22 -0.48 -3.27
C VAL A 108 2.71 -1.86 -2.91
N ILE A 109 1.55 -1.94 -2.25
CA ILE A 109 0.88 -3.20 -1.93
C ILE A 109 -0.45 -3.17 -2.68
N ASP A 110 -0.59 -3.99 -3.71
CA ASP A 110 -1.88 -4.25 -4.37
C ASP A 110 -2.51 -5.50 -3.77
N SER A 111 -3.61 -5.32 -3.04
CA SER A 111 -4.25 -6.39 -2.30
C SER A 111 -5.67 -6.67 -2.78
N LYS A 112 -6.02 -7.95 -2.72
CA LYS A 112 -7.39 -8.45 -2.85
C LYS A 112 -7.89 -8.77 -1.45
N LEU A 113 -9.10 -8.30 -1.17
CA LEU A 113 -9.81 -8.51 0.08
C LEU A 113 -11.30 -8.64 -0.23
N ASP A 114 -12.09 -8.95 0.77
CA ASP A 114 -13.54 -9.00 0.61
C ASP A 114 -14.21 -8.73 1.94
N ILE A 115 -14.30 -7.46 2.30
CA ILE A 115 -14.84 -7.03 3.58
C ILE A 115 -15.87 -5.91 3.40
N PRO A 116 -16.85 -5.79 4.30
CA PRO A 116 -17.71 -4.61 4.33
C PRO A 116 -16.88 -3.34 4.47
N ARG A 117 -17.33 -2.27 3.79
CA ARG A 117 -16.76 -0.93 3.89
C ARG A 117 -16.56 -0.49 5.35
N ALA A 118 -17.61 -0.64 6.16
CA ALA A 118 -17.61 -0.22 7.55
C ALA A 118 -16.57 -0.94 8.42
N ASP A 119 -16.23 -2.19 8.09
CA ASP A 119 -15.20 -2.93 8.83
C ASP A 119 -13.80 -2.46 8.43
N LEU A 120 -13.59 -2.13 7.15
CA LEU A 120 -12.34 -1.49 6.73
C LEU A 120 -12.15 -0.14 7.43
N ASP A 121 -13.19 0.69 7.50
CA ASP A 121 -13.10 2.02 8.10
C ASP A 121 -12.68 1.94 9.58
N LYS A 122 -13.26 1.02 10.36
CA LYS A 122 -12.83 0.77 11.74
C LYS A 122 -11.37 0.38 11.86
N VAL A 123 -10.87 -0.42 10.92
CA VAL A 123 -9.46 -0.85 10.92
C VAL A 123 -8.56 0.33 10.55
N LEU A 124 -8.97 1.16 9.59
CA LEU A 124 -8.22 2.34 9.17
C LEU A 124 -8.20 3.45 10.23
N ASP A 125 -9.26 3.60 11.02
CA ASP A 125 -9.32 4.56 12.13
C ASP A 125 -8.29 4.26 13.22
N ASN A 126 -7.88 3.00 13.34
CA ASN A 126 -6.85 2.56 14.28
C ASN A 126 -5.42 2.69 13.74
N VAL A 127 -5.23 3.11 12.48
CA VAL A 127 -3.90 3.28 11.89
C VAL A 127 -3.25 4.54 12.45
N SER A 128 -2.19 4.36 13.23
CA SER A 128 -1.42 5.45 13.84
C SER A 128 -0.28 5.93 12.95
N ALA A 129 0.32 7.08 13.32
CA ALA A 129 1.55 7.56 12.68
C ALA A 129 2.74 6.61 12.92
N GLU A 130 2.72 5.84 14.02
CA GLU A 130 3.74 4.86 14.37
C GLU A 130 3.66 3.64 13.44
N ASP A 131 2.45 3.13 13.17
CA ASP A 131 2.25 2.04 12.20
C ASP A 131 2.77 2.40 10.81
N ILE A 132 2.56 3.65 10.39
CA ILE A 132 3.06 4.17 9.09
C ILE A 132 4.59 4.27 9.10
N ALA A 133 5.20 4.65 10.23
CA ALA A 133 6.64 4.68 10.38
C ALA A 133 7.25 3.28 10.36
N ASP A 134 6.63 2.31 11.02
CA ASP A 134 7.05 0.90 11.02
C ASP A 134 6.97 0.28 9.63
N LEU A 135 5.89 0.57 8.89
CA LEU A 135 5.74 0.20 7.49
C LEU A 135 6.87 0.79 6.61
N ALA A 136 7.26 2.04 6.86
CA ALA A 136 8.38 2.66 6.16
C ALA A 136 9.73 2.06 6.57
N ASP A 137 9.86 1.60 7.81
CA ASP A 137 11.07 0.96 8.35
C ASP A 137 11.26 -0.48 7.87
N ILE A 138 10.26 -1.10 7.23
CA ILE A 138 10.44 -2.34 6.46
C ILE A 138 11.18 -2.08 5.16
N LEU A 139 11.19 -0.83 4.70
CA LEU A 139 11.90 -0.42 3.48
C LEU A 139 13.35 -0.07 3.74
N LYS A 140 13.79 0.08 4.99
CA LYS A 140 15.20 0.28 5.35
C LYS A 140 15.94 -1.06 5.32
#